data_AF-A0AA88CVE8-F1
#
_entry.id   AF-A0AA88CVE8-F1
#
_cell.length_a   1.000
_cell.length_b   1.000
_cell.length_c   1.000
_cell.angle_alpha   90.00
_cell.angle_beta   90.00
_cell.angle_gamma   90.00
#
_symmetry.space_group_name_H-M   'P 1'
#
loop_
_entity.id
_entity.type
_entity.pdbx_description
1 polymer ?
#
loop_
_entity_poly.entity_id
_entity_poly.type
_entity_poly.pdbx_seq_one_letter_code
_entity_poly.pdbx_strand_id
1 'polypeptide(L)' 'MWRIKFGTGAEDPYLFSTNNFLGRQIFQFDPDAGTPEERAEVEAACQNFYKNRFKVRPCSDLIWRLQVCILIEL' A
#
# COMPACT_ATOMS: atom_id res chain seq x y z
N MET A 1 1.60 4.21 5.81
CA MET A 1 2.32 3.33 4.87
C MET A 1 1.57 2.03 4.70
N TRP A 2 1.87 1.24 3.66
CA TRP A 2 1.19 -0.04 3.43
C TRP A 2 1.97 -1.17 4.07
N ARG A 3 1.29 -2.01 4.86
CA ARG A 3 1.85 -3.22 5.45
C ARG A 3 1.18 -4.43 4.82
N ILE A 4 1.96 -5.48 4.53
CA ILE A 4 1.36 -6.76 4.16
C ILE A 4 0.85 -7.44 5.43
N LYS A 5 -0.45 -7.71 5.44
CA LYS A 5 -1.09 -8.64 6.36
C LYS A 5 -1.30 -9.97 5.65
N PHE A 6 -0.75 -11.02 6.22
CA PHE A 6 -1.02 -12.39 5.79
C PHE A 6 -2.33 -12.86 6.40
N GLY A 7 -3.15 -13.55 5.60
CA GLY A 7 -4.35 -14.22 6.10
C GLY A 7 -3.96 -15.32 7.08
N THR A 8 -4.40 -15.21 8.33
CA THR A 8 -4.16 -16.19 9.41
C THR A 8 -5.24 -17.25 9.52
N GLY A 9 -6.31 -17.17 8.74
CA GLY A 9 -7.49 -18.04 8.87
C GLY A 9 -8.80 -17.26 8.83
N ALA A 10 -9.93 -17.95 8.69
CA ALA A 10 -11.26 -17.38 8.87
C ALA A 10 -11.49 -17.07 10.35
N GLU A 11 -11.10 -15.86 10.77
CA GLU A 11 -11.45 -15.28 12.07
C GLU A 11 -12.83 -14.59 12.05
N ASP A 12 -13.39 -14.35 10.86
CA ASP A 12 -14.66 -13.66 10.65
C ASP A 12 -15.75 -14.64 10.19
N PRO A 13 -16.89 -14.76 10.91
CA PRO A 13 -17.99 -15.67 10.57
C PRO A 13 -18.69 -15.33 9.24
N TYR A 14 -18.47 -14.15 8.66
CA TYR A 14 -19.00 -13.75 7.36
C TYR A 14 -18.02 -13.97 6.19
N LEU A 15 -16.80 -14.44 6.46
CA LEU A 15 -15.79 -14.71 5.43
C LEU A 15 -15.70 -16.22 5.12
N PHE A 16 -16.06 -16.61 3.90
CA PHE A 16 -15.98 -17.99 3.43
C PHE A 16 -14.79 -18.20 2.48
N SER A 17 -13.98 -19.24 2.73
CA SER A 17 -12.91 -19.67 1.83
C SER A 17 -12.70 -21.19 1.94
N THR A 18 -12.50 -21.85 0.81
CA THR A 18 -12.16 -23.29 0.73
C THR A 18 -10.78 -23.63 1.30
N ASN A 19 -9.88 -22.65 1.44
CA ASN A 19 -8.53 -22.83 1.99
C ASN A 19 -8.25 -21.90 3.18
N ASN A 20 -9.28 -21.49 3.91
CA ASN A 20 -9.13 -20.67 5.12
C ASN A 20 -8.29 -19.38 4.90
N PHE A 21 -8.31 -18.81 3.68
CA PHE A 21 -7.47 -17.66 3.29
C PHE A 21 -5.95 -17.84 3.46
N LEU A 22 -5.46 -19.07 3.62
CA LEU A 22 -4.04 -19.39 3.66
C LEU A 22 -3.35 -18.94 2.37
N GLY A 23 -2.26 -18.19 2.52
CA GLY A 23 -1.49 -17.63 1.40
C GLY A 23 -2.03 -16.31 0.84
N ARG A 24 -3.14 -15.77 1.36
CA ARG A 24 -3.63 -14.45 0.97
C ARG A 24 -2.75 -13.35 1.57
N GLN A 25 -2.28 -12.44 0.73
CA GLN A 25 -1.57 -11.23 1.13
C GLN A 25 -2.47 -10.03 0.87
N ILE A 26 -2.71 -9.23 1.91
CA ILE A 26 -3.53 -8.03 1.83
C ILE A 26 -2.68 -6.83 2.21
N PHE A 27 -2.72 -5.79 1.39
CA PHE A 27 -2.16 -4.49 1.73
C PHE A 27 -3.12 -3.78 2.69
N GLN A 28 -2.69 -3.62 3.93
CA GLN A 28 -3.41 -2.82 4.92
C GLN A 28 -2.68 -1.49 5.11
N PHE A 29 -3.43 -0.39 5.09
CA PHE A 29 -2.88 0.91 5.42
C PHE A 29 -2.64 0.99 6.93
N ASP A 30 -1.42 1.34 7.31
CA ASP A 30 -0.96 1.53 8.68
C ASP A 30 -0.36 2.94 8.80
N PRO A 31 -0.99 3.87 9.56
CA PRO A 31 -0.51 5.24 9.70
C PRO A 31 0.83 5.34 10.42
N ASP A 32 1.20 4.32 11.21
CA ASP A 32 2.42 4.28 12.03
C ASP A 32 3.53 3.41 11.43
N ALA A 33 3.30 2.82 10.25
CA ALA A 33 4.33 2.10 9.50
C ALA A 33 5.27 3.04 8.72
N GLY A 34 6.52 2.62 8.52
CA GLY A 34 7.59 3.34 7.80
C GLY A 34 8.28 4.45 8.62
N THR A 35 9.43 4.92 8.17
CA THR A 35 10.19 6.01 8.80
C THR A 35 9.55 7.37 8.51
N PRO A 36 9.82 8.41 9.34
CA PRO A 36 9.36 9.77 9.06
C PRO A 36 9.79 10.28 7.68
N GLU A 37 10.98 9.91 7.23
CA GLU A 37 11.55 10.31 5.94
C GLU A 37 10.78 9.69 4.77
N GLU A 38 10.48 8.40 4.84
CA GLU A 38 9.67 7.70 3.82
C GLU A 38 8.25 8.28 3.74
N ARG A 39 7.64 8.59 4.89
CA ARG A 39 6.32 9.24 4.93
C ARG A 39 6.37 10.61 4.28
N ALA A 40 7.43 11.38 4.52
CA ALA A 40 7.61 12.69 3.92
C ALA A 40 7.77 12.59 2.39
N GLU A 41 8.46 11.57 1.88
CA GLU A 41 8.60 11.33 0.44
C GLU A 41 7.27 10.98 -0.23
N VAL A 42 6.48 10.10 0.40
CA VAL A 42 5.13 9.75 -0.08
C VAL A 42 4.21 10.97 -0.10
N GLU A 43 4.22 11.79 0.95
CA GLU A 43 3.42 13.02 1.02
C GLU A 43 3.86 14.03 -0.06
N ALA A 44 5.17 14.21 -0.26
CA ALA A 44 5.69 15.09 -1.31
C ALA A 44 5.25 14.63 -2.71
N ALA A 45 5.26 13.33 -2.97
CA ALA A 45 4.80 12.77 -4.23
C ALA A 45 3.29 12.95 -4.44
N CYS A 46 2.47 12.74 -3.40
CA CYS A 46 1.04 13.03 -3.41
C CYS A 46 0.77 14.50 -3.74
N GLN A 47 1.44 15.43 -3.06
CA GLN A 47 1.28 16.86 -3.32
C GLN A 47 1.70 17.24 -4.74
N ASN A 48 2.79 16.64 -5.25
CA ASN A 48 3.24 16.87 -6.62
C ASN A 48 2.20 16.37 -7.64
N PHE A 49 1.58 15.21 -7.41
CA PHE A 49 0.47 14.72 -8.21
C PHE A 49 -0.71 15.70 -8.17
N TYR A 50 -1.15 16.12 -6.99
CA TYR A 50 -2.29 17.05 -6.86
C TYR A 50 -2.06 18.38 -7.60
N LYS A 51 -0.83 18.91 -7.57
CA LYS A 51 -0.46 20.15 -8.27
C LYS A 51 -0.44 19.99 -9.80
N ASN A 52 -0.12 18.80 -10.30
CA ASN A 52 0.11 18.55 -11.73
C ASN A 52 -0.97 17.70 -12.42
N ARG A 53 -1.96 17.17 -11.69
CA ARG A 53 -2.99 16.24 -12.18
C ARG A 53 -3.80 16.71 -13.40
N PHE A 54 -3.89 18.02 -13.61
CA PHE A 54 -4.58 18.62 -14.75
C PHE A 54 -3.63 19.17 -15.82
N LYS A 55 -2.34 19.26 -15.52
CA LYS A 55 -1.30 19.82 -16.40
C LYS A 55 -0.55 18.73 -17.16
N VAL A 56 -0.44 17.55 -16.57
CA VAL A 56 0.28 16.40 -17.10
C VAL A 56 -0.69 15.23 -17.12
N ARG A 57 -0.69 14.42 -18.21
CA ARG A 57 -1.45 13.18 -18.20
C ARG A 57 -0.97 12.33 -17.02
N PRO A 58 -1.87 11.82 -16.17
CA PRO A 58 -1.46 11.04 -15.03
C PRO A 58 -0.76 9.76 -15.51
N CYS A 59 0.56 9.69 -15.33
CA CYS A 59 1.26 8.42 -15.28
C CYS A 59 1.02 7.87 -13.87
N SER A 60 0.19 6.83 -13.76
CA SER A 60 -0.20 6.22 -12.48
C SER A 60 0.97 5.56 -11.73
N ASP A 61 2.15 5.53 -12.38
CA ASP A 61 3.29 4.70 -12.01
C ASP A 61 4.09 5.27 -10.85
N LEU A 62 4.14 6.60 -10.66
CA LEU A 62 5.03 7.20 -9.66
C LEU A 62 4.55 6.92 -8.22
N ILE A 63 3.25 7.11 -7.98
CA ILE A 63 2.63 6.79 -6.68
C ILE A 63 2.65 5.28 -6.45
N TRP A 64 2.41 4.48 -7.49
CA TRP A 64 2.48 3.03 -7.41
C TRP A 64 3.89 2.52 -7.11
N ARG A 65 4.93 3.14 -7.68
CA ARG A 65 6.34 2.80 -7.39
C ARG A 65 6.71 3.08 -5.94
N LEU A 66 6.22 4.17 -5.37
CA LEU A 66 6.39 4.43 -3.93
C LEU A 66 5.66 3.40 -3.06
N GLN A 67 4.56 2.81 -3.55
CA GLN A 67 3.89 1.69 -2.88
C GLN A 67 4.64 0.35 -3.03
N VAL A 68 5.39 0.14 -4.12
CA VAL A 68 6.10 -1.13 -4.42
C VAL A 68 7.54 -1.15 -3.91
N CYS A 69 8.23 0.00 -3.82
CA CYS A 69 9.65 0.06 -3.45
C CYS A 69 9.96 -0.34 -2.00
N ILE A 70 8.96 -0.47 -1.13
CA ILE A 70 9.14 -0.89 0.27
C ILE A 70 9.05 -2.43 0.43
N LEU A 71 8.74 -3.15 -0.65
CA LEU A 71 8.56 -4.60 -0.63
C LEU A 71 9.72 -5.44 -1.16
N ILE A 72 10.80 -4.82 -1.66
CA ILE A 72 11.90 -5.55 -2.30
C ILE A 72 13.09 -5.78 -1.34
N GLU A 73 13.06 -5.24 -0.11
CA GLU A 73 14.13 -5.43 0.88
C GLU A 73 13.84 -6.49 1.96
N LEU A 74 12.96 -7.47 1.71
CA LEU A 74 12.74 -8.63 2.59
C LEU A 74 12.96 -9.96 1.86
#